data_AF-A0A925QAZ3-F1
#
_entry.id   AF-A0A925QAZ3-F1
#
_cell.length_a   1.000
_cell.length_b   1.000
_cell.length_c   1.000
_cell.angle_alpha   90.00
_cell.angle_beta   90.00
_cell.angle_gamma   90.00
#
_symmetry.space_group_name_H-M   'P 1'
#
loop_
_entity.id
_entity.type
_entity.pdbx_description
1 polymer ?
#
loop_
_entity_poly.entity_id
_entity_poly.type
_entity_poly.pdbx_seq_one_letter_code
_entity_poly.pdbx_strand_id
1 'polypeptide(L)'
;MSINKDLDPNSGPTAQDNHNGGDIAFGPDGYLYLATGDGGGGGDPQESAQRLTTLLGKMLRIRVNGPGAAYSIPADNPFAGNAICPQVARASGNCPEIYAWGLRNPWRWSFDRGSGALWLADVGQGTFEEVNTIQRGGNYGWDCREGAHNYETAGCPATGLIDPVAEYGRTLGESITGGYVYRGSQASTLVGRFLFADFVSGRIWAWIPNASNPSSRVPTQLMQSSLNISSFGQGNDGELYVTHYTGGTLHRINFQGGGGGGTVPATLSATGCVNPANATQPASGLIPFSISAPFWSDGAVKDRWMALPNNTTISVGANNDWDFPNSTVLMKNFRVGTRLVETRMLMRHPDGNWGGFTYEWNAAQTDANLVQGGAVRDIGGGQQWIFPNEAQCLQCHTVAAGRSLSLETAQLNRNHTYPQTGRTANQLLTLNSIGMLSPPITNPAAQPTMPDPADTSAPLANRARAYLHTNCAQCHRPGGPTPVSLDLRYTTSFAATSTCNVSPQAGDLGVGANARLIAPGSAANSILINRVNRRDAFGMPTLGSNQIDTAGVTLLTQWVNGLPGC
;
A
#
# COMPACT_ATOMS: atom_id res chain seq x y z
N MET A 1 -37.36 1.14 3.27
CA MET A 1 -38.12 2.39 3.03
C MET A 1 -37.15 3.31 2.31
N SER A 2 -37.33 3.56 1.02
CA SER A 2 -36.40 4.41 0.26
C SER A 2 -36.78 5.86 0.54
N ILE A 3 -35.88 6.62 1.17
CA ILE A 3 -36.10 8.04 1.50
C ILE A 3 -36.40 8.83 0.21
N ASN A 4 -35.79 8.46 -0.92
CA ASN A 4 -35.96 9.18 -2.19
C ASN A 4 -37.33 9.00 -2.87
N LYS A 5 -38.05 7.88 -2.68
CA LYS A 5 -39.36 7.68 -3.33
C LYS A 5 -40.43 8.65 -2.83
N ASP A 6 -40.30 9.10 -1.58
CA ASP A 6 -41.19 10.10 -1.00
C ASP A 6 -40.76 11.55 -1.33
N LEU A 7 -39.58 11.74 -1.96
CA LEU A 7 -39.00 13.04 -2.30
C LEU A 7 -39.03 13.35 -3.82
N ASP A 8 -39.32 12.36 -4.67
CA ASP A 8 -39.36 12.55 -6.13
C ASP A 8 -40.69 13.22 -6.56
N PRO A 9 -40.66 14.36 -7.30
CA PRO A 9 -41.84 14.95 -7.92
C PRO A 9 -42.65 14.02 -8.81
N ASN A 10 -42.01 12.98 -9.33
CA ASN A 10 -42.58 12.05 -10.28
C ASN A 10 -43.02 10.73 -9.64
N SER A 11 -43.37 10.73 -8.35
CA SER A 11 -43.84 9.57 -7.55
C SER A 11 -45.09 8.82 -8.10
N GLY A 12 -45.47 9.07 -9.35
CA GLY A 12 -46.29 8.20 -10.19
C GLY A 12 -45.45 7.17 -10.99
N PRO A 13 -45.99 6.57 -12.06
CA PRO A 13 -45.38 5.45 -12.80
C PRO A 13 -44.06 5.76 -13.55
N THR A 14 -43.46 6.94 -13.33
CA THR A 14 -42.21 7.42 -13.95
C THR A 14 -41.08 7.66 -12.96
N ALA A 15 -41.31 7.45 -11.65
CA ALA A 15 -40.25 7.50 -10.64
C ALA A 15 -39.20 6.42 -10.93
N GLN A 16 -37.92 6.80 -10.96
CA GLN A 16 -36.85 5.85 -11.25
C GLN A 16 -36.57 4.97 -10.03
N ASP A 17 -36.27 3.69 -10.27
CA ASP A 17 -35.99 2.73 -9.20
C ASP A 17 -34.53 2.77 -8.69
N ASN A 18 -33.70 3.67 -9.21
CA ASN A 18 -32.28 3.81 -8.88
C ASN A 18 -31.95 5.18 -8.25
N HIS A 19 -30.72 5.30 -7.72
CA HIS A 19 -30.18 6.51 -7.09
C HIS A 19 -30.98 6.99 -5.87
N ASN A 20 -31.19 6.08 -4.92
CA ASN A 20 -32.02 6.34 -3.75
C ASN A 20 -31.24 6.85 -2.53
N GLY A 21 -29.93 6.62 -2.48
CA GLY A 21 -29.15 6.77 -1.25
C GLY A 21 -29.72 5.91 -0.12
N GLY A 22 -29.80 6.47 1.09
CA GLY A 22 -30.49 5.85 2.22
C GLY A 22 -29.64 5.62 3.47
N ASP A 23 -28.35 5.95 3.42
CA ASP A 23 -27.51 5.95 4.61
C ASP A 23 -27.80 7.19 5.47
N ILE A 24 -27.87 6.98 6.79
CA ILE A 24 -28.19 8.00 7.79
C ILE A 24 -27.28 7.84 9.00
N ALA A 25 -26.84 8.97 9.56
CA ALA A 25 -26.05 8.96 10.79
C ALA A 25 -26.20 10.28 11.55
N PHE A 26 -26.04 10.22 12.87
CA PHE A 26 -25.85 11.42 13.65
C PHE A 26 -24.40 11.89 13.52
N GLY A 27 -24.24 13.19 13.25
CA GLY A 27 -22.93 13.84 13.25
C GLY A 27 -22.39 14.05 14.66
N PRO A 28 -21.10 14.40 14.78
CA PRO A 28 -20.49 14.76 16.07
C PRO A 28 -21.10 16.03 16.70
N ASP A 29 -21.84 16.80 15.91
CA ASP A 29 -22.62 17.97 16.31
C ASP A 29 -24.02 17.63 16.86
N GLY A 30 -24.40 16.34 16.87
CA GLY A 30 -25.69 15.88 17.36
C GLY A 30 -26.86 16.05 16.40
N TYR A 31 -26.62 16.46 15.16
CA TYR A 31 -27.65 16.55 14.11
C TYR A 31 -27.72 15.27 13.28
N LEU A 32 -28.88 14.99 12.69
CA LEU A 32 -29.06 13.86 11.79
C LEU A 32 -28.68 14.28 10.37
N TYR A 33 -27.81 13.49 9.75
CA TYR A 33 -27.40 13.64 8.36
C TYR A 33 -27.98 12.52 7.51
N LEU A 34 -28.38 12.86 6.28
CA LEU A 34 -28.96 11.94 5.31
C LEU A 34 -28.44 12.30 3.92
N ALA A 35 -28.06 11.31 3.13
CA ALA A 35 -27.68 11.52 1.74
C ALA A 35 -28.76 11.00 0.78
N THR A 36 -29.05 11.80 -0.25
CA THR A 36 -30.04 11.50 -1.29
C THR A 36 -29.36 11.50 -2.64
N GLY A 37 -29.70 10.51 -3.49
CA GLY A 37 -29.33 10.55 -4.90
C GLY A 37 -30.15 11.58 -5.67
N ASP A 38 -29.71 11.87 -6.89
CA ASP A 38 -30.29 12.87 -7.82
C ASP A 38 -31.71 12.54 -8.30
N GLY A 39 -32.21 11.33 -8.03
CA GLY A 39 -33.52 10.86 -8.46
C GLY A 39 -33.47 9.94 -9.69
N GLY A 40 -32.27 9.59 -10.17
CA GLY A 40 -32.08 8.57 -11.18
C GLY A 40 -32.19 9.09 -12.62
N GLY A 41 -32.04 8.16 -13.56
CA GLY A 41 -31.82 8.47 -14.97
C GLY A 41 -30.34 8.76 -15.27
N GLY A 42 -29.99 8.71 -16.56
CA GLY A 42 -28.63 9.02 -16.99
C GLY A 42 -28.45 10.52 -17.24
N GLY A 43 -27.39 11.12 -16.67
CA GLY A 43 -27.09 12.55 -16.82
C GLY A 43 -28.13 13.46 -16.19
N ASP A 44 -28.52 13.16 -14.94
CA ASP A 44 -29.45 13.95 -14.11
C ASP A 44 -30.55 14.70 -14.89
N PRO A 45 -31.51 14.00 -15.53
CA PRO A 45 -32.46 14.64 -16.46
C PRO A 45 -33.36 15.72 -15.82
N GLN A 46 -33.42 15.77 -14.49
CA GLN A 46 -34.19 16.75 -13.72
C GLN A 46 -33.31 17.89 -13.17
N GLU A 47 -32.01 17.88 -13.46
CA GLU A 47 -31.01 18.83 -12.98
C GLU A 47 -31.01 18.95 -11.45
N SER A 48 -31.40 17.86 -10.78
CA SER A 48 -31.73 17.85 -9.37
C SER A 48 -30.49 18.08 -8.50
N ALA A 49 -29.33 17.54 -8.89
CA ALA A 49 -28.10 17.63 -8.12
C ALA A 49 -27.62 19.07 -7.94
N GLN A 50 -27.71 19.89 -8.98
CA GLN A 50 -27.39 21.33 -8.92
C GLN A 50 -28.56 22.19 -8.41
N ARG A 51 -29.81 21.77 -8.63
CA ARG A 51 -30.98 22.53 -8.19
C ARG A 51 -31.16 22.50 -6.66
N LEU A 52 -31.17 23.69 -6.05
CA LEU A 52 -31.29 23.86 -4.59
C LEU A 52 -32.73 23.92 -4.08
N THR A 53 -33.72 23.83 -4.98
CA THR A 53 -35.15 23.85 -4.66
C THR A 53 -35.75 22.45 -4.50
N THR A 54 -34.91 21.41 -4.50
CA THR A 54 -35.27 20.01 -4.23
C THR A 54 -34.27 19.41 -3.23
N LEU A 55 -34.67 18.30 -2.61
CA LEU A 55 -33.86 17.53 -1.65
C LEU A 55 -33.06 16.40 -2.31
N LEU A 56 -33.14 16.22 -3.64
CA LEU A 56 -32.44 15.18 -4.39
C LEU A 56 -31.00 15.60 -4.77
N GLY A 57 -30.06 14.66 -4.73
CA GLY A 57 -28.63 14.88 -5.01
C GLY A 57 -27.94 15.73 -3.95
N LYS A 58 -28.28 15.51 -2.68
CA LYS A 58 -27.88 16.36 -1.54
C LYS A 58 -27.31 15.54 -0.38
N MET A 59 -26.45 16.19 0.40
CA MET A 59 -26.27 15.88 1.81
C MET A 59 -27.18 16.80 2.60
N LEU A 60 -28.07 16.23 3.40
CA LEU A 60 -29.04 16.93 4.24
C LEU A 60 -28.60 16.88 5.70
N ARG A 61 -28.94 17.91 6.48
CA ARG A 61 -28.67 17.99 7.91
C ARG A 61 -29.83 18.64 8.66
N ILE A 62 -30.41 17.90 9.60
CA ILE A 62 -31.60 18.31 10.36
C ILE A 62 -31.45 18.07 11.86
N ARG A 63 -32.22 18.80 12.67
CA ARG A 63 -32.36 18.54 14.11
C ARG A 63 -33.58 17.70 14.39
N VAL A 64 -33.36 16.53 14.99
CA VAL A 64 -34.43 15.67 15.49
C VAL A 64 -34.94 16.23 16.82
N ASN A 65 -36.22 16.56 16.89
CA ASN A 65 -36.84 17.21 18.05
C ASN A 65 -37.47 16.21 19.05
N GLY A 66 -37.37 14.91 18.77
CA GLY A 66 -37.95 13.83 19.58
C GLY A 66 -39.06 13.07 18.84
N PRO A 67 -39.56 11.97 19.42
CA PRO A 67 -40.57 11.12 18.79
C PRO A 67 -41.85 11.90 18.45
N GLY A 68 -42.31 11.80 17.20
CA GLY A 68 -43.57 12.40 16.74
C GLY A 68 -43.52 13.93 16.52
N ALA A 69 -42.43 14.60 16.86
CA ALA A 69 -42.24 16.02 16.58
C ALA A 69 -41.66 16.23 15.16
N ALA A 70 -42.11 17.27 14.46
CA ALA A 70 -41.47 17.73 13.24
C ALA A 70 -40.00 18.09 13.53
N TYR A 71 -39.09 17.84 12.59
CA TYR A 71 -37.69 18.26 12.72
C TYR A 71 -37.57 19.79 12.66
N SER A 72 -36.41 20.31 13.06
CA SER A 72 -36.04 21.71 12.86
C SER A 72 -34.73 21.85 12.10
N ILE A 73 -34.46 23.05 11.60
CA ILE A 73 -33.26 23.32 10.81
C ILE A 73 -32.14 23.83 11.74
N PRO A 74 -30.93 23.25 11.69
CA PRO A 74 -29.75 23.82 12.36
C PRO A 74 -29.49 25.25 11.91
N ALA A 75 -29.27 26.16 12.86
CA ALA A 75 -29.15 27.60 12.58
C ALA A 75 -27.95 27.96 11.70
N ASP A 76 -26.93 27.10 11.65
CA ASP A 76 -25.73 27.27 10.84
C ASP A 76 -25.80 26.54 9.48
N ASN A 77 -26.94 25.93 9.11
CA ASN A 77 -27.10 25.41 7.75
C ASN A 77 -27.01 26.55 6.72
N PRO A 78 -26.46 26.29 5.51
CA PRO A 78 -26.28 27.29 4.46
C PRO A 78 -27.51 28.14 4.13
N PHE A 79 -28.71 27.56 4.26
CA PHE A 79 -29.97 28.20 3.90
C PHE A 79 -30.98 28.25 5.07
N ALA A 80 -30.50 28.25 6.32
CA ALA A 80 -31.33 28.10 7.52
C ALA A 80 -32.46 29.14 7.67
N GLY A 81 -32.33 30.31 7.02
CA GLY A 81 -33.37 31.36 7.03
C GLY A 81 -34.59 31.07 6.17
N ASN A 82 -34.56 30.02 5.34
CA ASN A 82 -35.67 29.67 4.45
C ASN A 82 -36.70 28.78 5.17
N ALA A 83 -37.95 28.83 4.72
CA ALA A 83 -38.98 27.91 5.18
C ALA A 83 -38.64 26.46 4.80
N ILE A 84 -39.00 25.49 5.65
CA ILE A 84 -38.83 24.05 5.43
C ILE A 84 -39.24 23.66 4.00
N CYS A 85 -38.43 22.81 3.38
CA CYS A 85 -38.64 22.36 2.01
C CYS A 85 -39.85 21.41 1.95
N PRO A 86 -40.76 21.57 0.97
CA PRO A 86 -41.78 20.56 0.72
C PRO A 86 -41.10 19.27 0.24
N GLN A 87 -41.76 18.12 0.42
CA GLN A 87 -41.17 16.81 0.12
C GLN A 87 -40.63 16.69 -1.31
N VAL A 88 -41.36 17.26 -2.27
CA VAL A 88 -41.08 17.11 -3.71
C VAL A 88 -40.05 18.13 -4.21
N ALA A 89 -40.48 19.38 -4.34
CA ALA A 89 -39.67 20.50 -4.77
C ALA A 89 -40.46 21.79 -4.54
N ARG A 90 -39.76 22.91 -4.45
CA ARG A 90 -40.37 24.24 -4.38
C ARG A 90 -40.11 25.05 -5.63
N ALA A 91 -41.02 25.99 -5.92
CA ALA A 91 -40.89 26.88 -7.08
C ALA A 91 -39.74 27.89 -6.94
N SER A 92 -39.44 28.35 -5.71
CA SER A 92 -38.34 29.28 -5.43
C SER A 92 -37.85 29.18 -3.98
N GLY A 93 -36.62 29.66 -3.75
CA GLY A 93 -35.93 29.61 -2.46
C GLY A 93 -35.23 28.27 -2.22
N ASN A 94 -34.03 28.31 -1.64
CA ASN A 94 -33.23 27.09 -1.40
C ASN A 94 -33.82 26.28 -0.24
N CYS A 95 -33.68 24.96 -0.29
CA CYS A 95 -34.15 24.07 0.78
C CYS A 95 -33.21 24.19 2.01
N PRO A 96 -33.74 24.58 3.19
CA PRO A 96 -32.94 24.84 4.39
C PRO A 96 -32.27 23.61 4.99
N GLU A 97 -32.69 22.41 4.60
CA GLU A 97 -32.12 21.12 5.00
C GLU A 97 -30.76 20.84 4.34
N ILE A 98 -30.47 21.49 3.21
CA ILE A 98 -29.26 21.23 2.42
C ILE A 98 -28.01 21.63 3.22
N TYR A 99 -27.15 20.64 3.47
CA TYR A 99 -25.81 20.83 4.00
C TYR A 99 -24.77 20.95 2.88
N ALA A 100 -24.89 20.13 1.83
CA ALA A 100 -24.08 20.15 0.62
C ALA A 100 -24.87 19.59 -0.58
N TRP A 101 -24.42 19.83 -1.81
CA TRP A 101 -25.11 19.42 -3.04
C TRP A 101 -24.16 19.02 -4.16
N GLY A 102 -24.72 18.67 -5.33
CA GLY A 102 -23.94 18.20 -6.48
C GLY A 102 -23.49 16.76 -6.33
N LEU A 103 -24.34 15.91 -5.74
CA LEU A 103 -24.10 14.47 -5.57
C LEU A 103 -25.00 13.67 -6.52
N ARG A 104 -24.51 12.51 -6.98
CA ARG A 104 -25.23 11.64 -7.93
C ARG A 104 -26.00 10.55 -7.22
N ASN A 105 -25.29 9.60 -6.64
CA ASN A 105 -25.80 8.43 -5.96
C ASN A 105 -24.89 8.06 -4.77
N PRO A 106 -24.93 8.86 -3.69
CA PRO A 106 -24.14 8.61 -2.49
C PRO A 106 -24.59 7.31 -1.81
N TRP A 107 -23.74 6.28 -1.80
CA TRP A 107 -24.11 4.94 -1.32
C TRP A 107 -23.81 4.72 0.17
N ARG A 108 -22.54 4.78 0.58
CA ARG A 108 -22.16 4.82 2.01
C ARG A 108 -21.27 6.00 2.31
N TRP A 109 -21.46 6.54 3.50
CA TRP A 109 -20.69 7.64 4.03
C TRP A 109 -20.55 7.49 5.54
N SER A 110 -19.56 8.16 6.14
CA SER A 110 -19.36 8.10 7.58
C SER A 110 -18.67 9.34 8.12
N PHE A 111 -18.96 9.65 9.38
CA PHE A 111 -18.13 10.55 10.15
C PHE A 111 -16.92 9.81 10.68
N ASP A 112 -15.75 10.41 10.51
CA ASP A 112 -14.55 9.98 11.20
C ASP A 112 -14.67 10.24 12.71
N ARG A 113 -14.63 9.19 13.53
CA ARG A 113 -14.68 9.30 15.00
C ARG A 113 -13.54 10.14 15.59
N GLY A 114 -12.41 10.26 14.89
CA GLY A 114 -11.27 11.04 15.36
C GLY A 114 -11.40 12.54 15.08
N SER A 115 -11.59 12.91 13.81
CA SER A 115 -11.61 14.33 13.39
C SER A 115 -13.01 14.93 13.27
N GLY A 116 -14.05 14.11 13.22
CA GLY A 116 -15.42 14.55 12.89
C GLY A 116 -15.63 14.86 11.40
N ALA A 117 -14.65 14.62 10.52
CA ALA A 117 -14.80 14.85 9.09
C ALA A 117 -15.83 13.89 8.47
N LEU A 118 -16.66 14.40 7.56
CA LEU A 118 -17.66 13.62 6.82
C LEU A 118 -17.06 13.11 5.51
N TRP A 119 -16.98 11.79 5.35
CA TRP A 119 -16.47 11.11 4.16
C TRP A 119 -17.60 10.42 3.44
N LEU A 120 -17.67 10.58 2.12
CA LEU A 120 -18.77 10.07 1.30
C LEU A 120 -18.22 9.44 0.03
N ALA A 121 -18.74 8.28 -0.34
CA ALA A 121 -18.51 7.68 -1.65
C ALA A 121 -19.73 7.88 -2.54
N ASP A 122 -19.49 8.33 -3.77
CA ASP A 122 -20.52 8.65 -4.74
C ASP A 122 -20.34 7.82 -6.01
N VAL A 123 -21.39 7.09 -6.40
CA VAL A 123 -21.36 6.22 -7.59
C VAL A 123 -21.53 7.08 -8.82
N GLY A 124 -20.56 7.03 -9.74
CA GLY A 124 -20.59 7.83 -10.96
C GLY A 124 -21.48 7.26 -12.06
N GLN A 125 -21.56 8.01 -13.16
CA GLN A 125 -22.44 7.75 -14.30
C GLN A 125 -21.93 6.68 -15.25
N GLY A 126 -20.65 6.76 -15.63
CA GLY A 126 -20.09 5.94 -16.69
C GLY A 126 -18.57 5.90 -16.76
N THR A 127 -17.84 6.87 -16.20
CA THR A 127 -16.38 6.96 -16.35
C THR A 127 -15.64 6.78 -15.03
N PHE A 128 -16.07 7.45 -13.96
CA PHE A 128 -15.33 7.52 -12.71
C PHE A 128 -16.23 7.21 -11.51
N GLU A 129 -15.63 6.59 -10.51
CA GLU A 129 -16.16 6.44 -9.17
C GLU A 129 -15.37 7.38 -8.23
N GLU A 130 -15.99 7.92 -7.18
CA GLU A 130 -15.35 8.96 -6.38
C GLU A 130 -15.59 8.91 -4.87
N VAL A 131 -14.64 9.49 -4.13
CA VAL A 131 -14.73 9.74 -2.68
C VAL A 131 -14.55 11.22 -2.41
N ASN A 132 -15.48 11.78 -1.64
CA ASN A 132 -15.55 13.18 -1.24
C ASN A 132 -15.36 13.34 0.27
N THR A 133 -14.69 14.43 0.67
CA THR A 133 -14.80 14.96 2.04
C THR A 133 -15.83 16.09 2.05
N ILE A 134 -17.00 15.82 2.64
CA ILE A 134 -18.16 16.70 2.56
C ILE A 134 -18.02 17.90 3.50
N GLN A 135 -18.18 19.10 2.95
CA GLN A 135 -18.08 20.38 3.66
C GLN A 135 -19.41 21.11 3.60
N ARG A 136 -19.70 21.88 4.66
CA ARG A 136 -20.90 22.72 4.72
C ARG A 136 -20.89 23.75 3.60
N GLY A 137 -21.94 23.76 2.78
CA GLY A 137 -22.07 24.64 1.63
C GLY A 137 -21.27 24.19 0.40
N GLY A 138 -20.72 22.97 0.40
CA GLY A 138 -19.95 22.44 -0.72
C GLY A 138 -20.83 22.03 -1.90
N ASN A 139 -20.32 22.28 -3.11
CA ASN A 139 -20.88 21.77 -4.38
C ASN A 139 -19.90 20.76 -4.98
N TYR A 140 -20.30 19.50 -5.08
CA TYR A 140 -19.47 18.38 -5.58
C TYR A 140 -19.62 18.17 -7.09
N GLY A 141 -20.41 19.02 -7.74
CA GLY A 141 -20.32 19.22 -9.17
C GLY A 141 -21.15 18.29 -10.03
N TRP A 142 -21.75 17.21 -9.53
CA TRP A 142 -22.66 16.42 -10.36
C TRP A 142 -23.88 17.27 -10.78
N ASP A 143 -24.29 17.28 -12.05
CA ASP A 143 -23.76 16.53 -13.19
C ASP A 143 -22.79 17.31 -14.11
N CYS A 144 -22.41 18.52 -13.74
CA CYS A 144 -21.31 19.25 -14.40
C CYS A 144 -19.97 18.51 -14.38
N ARG A 145 -19.74 17.67 -13.37
CA ARG A 145 -18.54 16.85 -13.22
C ARG A 145 -18.87 15.40 -12.90
N GLU A 146 -18.06 14.50 -13.43
CA GLU A 146 -17.96 13.11 -13.01
C GLU A 146 -16.50 12.87 -12.55
N GLY A 147 -16.28 12.69 -11.24
CA GLY A 147 -14.94 12.82 -10.69
C GLY A 147 -14.45 14.28 -10.75
N ALA A 148 -13.16 14.47 -11.01
CA ALA A 148 -12.56 15.78 -11.28
C ALA A 148 -12.68 16.23 -12.75
N HIS A 149 -13.50 15.55 -13.56
CA HIS A 149 -13.57 15.73 -15.02
C HIS A 149 -14.91 16.33 -15.43
N ASN A 150 -14.92 17.15 -16.48
CA ASN A 150 -16.16 17.70 -17.01
C ASN A 150 -17.05 16.58 -17.59
N TYR A 151 -18.34 16.64 -17.29
CA TYR A 151 -19.35 15.75 -17.86
C TYR A 151 -20.35 16.59 -18.70
N GLU A 152 -21.25 17.32 -18.06
CA GLU A 152 -22.10 18.35 -18.68
C GLU A 152 -21.37 19.70 -18.63
N THR A 153 -21.53 20.53 -19.65
CA THR A 153 -20.91 21.88 -19.66
C THR A 153 -21.91 23.01 -19.82
N ALA A 154 -23.13 22.70 -20.25
CA ALA A 154 -24.19 23.68 -20.34
C ALA A 154 -24.73 24.02 -18.94
N GLY A 155 -24.92 25.30 -18.64
CA GLY A 155 -25.51 25.72 -17.36
C GLY A 155 -24.61 25.56 -16.11
N CYS A 156 -23.40 25.04 -16.28
CA CYS A 156 -22.50 24.73 -15.18
C CYS A 156 -21.76 25.93 -14.60
N PRO A 157 -21.61 26.01 -13.26
CA PRO A 157 -20.85 27.09 -12.64
C PRO A 157 -19.36 26.97 -12.97
N ALA A 158 -18.74 28.09 -13.37
CA ALA A 158 -17.33 28.13 -13.76
C ALA A 158 -16.35 27.94 -12.58
N THR A 159 -16.80 28.18 -11.34
CA THR A 159 -15.99 28.07 -10.11
C THR A 159 -16.86 27.60 -8.94
N GLY A 160 -16.23 27.18 -7.84
CA GLY A 160 -16.94 26.75 -6.63
C GLY A 160 -17.32 25.26 -6.60
N LEU A 161 -16.88 24.49 -7.60
CA LEU A 161 -16.94 23.03 -7.58
C LEU A 161 -15.77 22.45 -6.78
N ILE A 162 -16.06 21.46 -5.93
CA ILE A 162 -15.09 20.78 -5.08
C ILE A 162 -14.81 19.41 -5.69
N ASP A 163 -13.56 19.18 -6.05
CA ASP A 163 -13.13 17.89 -6.57
C ASP A 163 -13.08 16.80 -5.49
N PRO A 164 -13.27 15.53 -5.87
CA PRO A 164 -13.15 14.40 -4.95
C PRO A 164 -11.71 14.20 -4.49
N VAL A 165 -11.52 13.72 -3.27
CA VAL A 165 -10.18 13.40 -2.77
C VAL A 165 -9.60 12.15 -3.43
N ALA A 166 -10.45 11.20 -3.85
CA ALA A 166 -10.04 10.04 -4.61
C ALA A 166 -11.01 9.74 -5.75
N GLU A 167 -10.49 9.24 -6.88
CA GLU A 167 -11.29 8.77 -8.00
C GLU A 167 -10.62 7.56 -8.67
N TYR A 168 -11.42 6.71 -9.32
CA TYR A 168 -10.92 5.63 -10.15
C TYR A 168 -11.86 5.32 -11.31
N GLY A 169 -11.29 4.87 -12.44
CA GLY A 169 -12.05 4.58 -13.66
C GLY A 169 -12.66 3.18 -13.69
N ARG A 170 -13.54 2.95 -14.68
CA ARG A 170 -14.27 1.68 -14.87
C ARG A 170 -13.42 0.42 -15.01
N THR A 171 -12.16 0.55 -15.42
CA THR A 171 -11.23 -0.60 -15.47
C THR A 171 -10.84 -1.11 -14.08
N LEU A 172 -11.07 -0.31 -13.03
CA LEU A 172 -10.71 -0.65 -11.66
C LEU A 172 -11.91 -1.05 -10.80
N GLY A 173 -13.11 -0.56 -11.12
CA GLY A 173 -14.37 -0.88 -10.43
C GLY A 173 -15.55 -0.17 -11.09
N GLU A 174 -16.77 -0.53 -10.71
CA GLU A 174 -18.00 -0.07 -11.39
C GLU A 174 -19.07 0.48 -10.45
N SER A 175 -18.93 0.30 -9.14
CA SER A 175 -19.93 0.73 -8.17
C SER A 175 -19.28 0.85 -6.81
N ILE A 176 -18.86 2.07 -6.46
CA ILE A 176 -18.22 2.33 -5.19
C ILE A 176 -19.21 2.15 -4.03
N THR A 177 -18.74 1.45 -3.00
CA THR A 177 -19.53 1.20 -1.80
C THR A 177 -19.29 2.27 -0.73
N GLY A 178 -18.10 2.87 -0.66
CA GLY A 178 -17.69 3.72 0.47
C GLY A 178 -17.26 2.91 1.69
N GLY A 179 -17.05 3.58 2.83
CA GLY A 179 -16.57 2.92 4.06
C GLY A 179 -16.30 3.88 5.21
N TYR A 180 -15.18 3.68 5.93
CA TYR A 180 -14.85 4.39 7.17
C TYR A 180 -13.39 4.83 7.22
N VAL A 181 -13.14 5.93 7.93
CA VAL A 181 -11.78 6.20 8.41
C VAL A 181 -11.38 5.14 9.41
N TYR A 182 -10.28 4.44 9.12
CA TYR A 182 -9.80 3.36 9.97
C TYR A 182 -9.28 3.92 11.29
N ARG A 183 -9.78 3.36 12.39
CA ARG A 183 -9.44 3.72 13.77
C ARG A 183 -9.09 2.50 14.61
N GLY A 184 -8.93 1.35 13.97
CA GLY A 184 -8.55 0.10 14.60
C GLY A 184 -7.07 0.07 14.94
N SER A 185 -6.66 -1.01 15.60
CA SER A 185 -5.31 -1.24 16.08
C SER A 185 -4.53 -2.27 15.26
N GLN A 186 -5.20 -3.12 14.46
CA GLN A 186 -4.53 -4.11 13.61
C GLN A 186 -3.58 -3.49 12.58
N ALA A 187 -3.97 -2.35 11.98
CA ALA A 187 -3.19 -1.66 10.95
C ALA A 187 -2.91 -0.20 11.33
N SER A 188 -1.96 0.01 12.24
CA SER A 188 -1.56 1.33 12.75
C SER A 188 -1.26 2.35 11.64
N THR A 189 -0.69 1.92 10.52
CA THR A 189 -0.35 2.76 9.35
C THR A 189 -1.55 3.26 8.56
N LEU A 190 -2.70 2.58 8.73
CA LEU A 190 -3.97 2.98 8.13
C LEU A 190 -4.80 3.85 9.07
N VAL A 191 -4.38 4.06 10.32
CA VAL A 191 -5.12 4.91 11.26
C VAL A 191 -5.25 6.31 10.68
N GLY A 192 -6.49 6.81 10.59
CA GLY A 192 -6.80 8.09 9.97
C GLY A 192 -6.91 8.08 8.45
N ARG A 193 -6.79 6.91 7.79
CA ARG A 193 -7.03 6.76 6.34
C ARG A 193 -8.45 6.28 6.09
N PHE A 194 -9.11 6.84 5.08
CA PHE A 194 -10.44 6.41 4.66
C PHE A 194 -10.33 5.14 3.82
N LEU A 195 -10.97 4.06 4.29
CA LEU A 195 -11.02 2.78 3.60
C LEU A 195 -12.39 2.62 2.95
N PHE A 196 -12.40 2.16 1.71
CA PHE A 196 -13.60 1.98 0.90
C PHE A 196 -13.43 0.82 -0.06
N ALA A 197 -14.54 0.33 -0.60
CA ALA A 197 -14.56 -0.77 -1.54
C ALA A 197 -15.42 -0.48 -2.76
N ASP A 198 -15.39 -1.42 -3.70
CA ASP A 198 -16.24 -1.46 -4.88
C ASP A 198 -17.04 -2.77 -4.90
N PHE A 199 -18.34 -2.64 -5.14
CA PHE A 199 -19.31 -3.73 -5.06
C PHE A 199 -19.10 -4.80 -6.14
N VAL A 200 -18.68 -4.40 -7.35
CA VAL A 200 -18.56 -5.31 -8.49
C VAL A 200 -17.20 -6.00 -8.48
N SER A 201 -16.12 -5.25 -8.32
CA SER A 201 -14.75 -5.78 -8.38
C SER A 201 -14.31 -6.47 -7.08
N GLY A 202 -14.96 -6.17 -5.95
CA GLY A 202 -14.58 -6.67 -4.62
C GLY A 202 -13.26 -6.12 -4.11
N ARG A 203 -12.71 -5.09 -4.76
CA ARG A 203 -11.48 -4.40 -4.35
C ARG A 203 -11.72 -3.49 -3.16
N ILE A 204 -10.70 -3.36 -2.32
CA ILE A 204 -10.67 -2.49 -1.14
C ILE A 204 -9.44 -1.60 -1.24
N TRP A 205 -9.64 -0.31 -1.04
CA TRP A 205 -8.61 0.72 -1.10
C TRP A 205 -8.53 1.50 0.21
N ALA A 206 -7.42 2.22 0.38
CA ALA A 206 -7.30 3.34 1.29
C ALA A 206 -6.99 4.62 0.50
N TRP A 207 -7.61 5.73 0.91
CA TRP A 207 -7.15 7.05 0.51
C TRP A 207 -5.91 7.44 1.32
N ILE A 208 -4.79 7.59 0.62
CA ILE A 208 -3.50 8.02 1.17
C ILE A 208 -3.02 9.19 0.29
N PRO A 209 -2.97 10.43 0.80
CA PRO A 209 -2.49 11.57 0.05
C PRO A 209 -1.09 11.33 -0.50
N ASN A 210 -0.89 11.62 -1.78
CA ASN A 210 0.42 11.55 -2.38
C ASN A 210 1.20 12.85 -2.09
N ALA A 211 2.18 12.78 -1.18
CA ALA A 211 2.97 13.94 -0.79
C ALA A 211 3.78 14.56 -1.95
N SER A 212 4.16 13.76 -2.95
CA SER A 212 4.93 14.22 -4.12
C SER A 212 4.05 14.77 -5.23
N ASN A 213 2.77 14.42 -5.24
CA ASN A 213 1.76 14.98 -6.14
C ASN A 213 0.45 15.16 -5.39
N PRO A 214 0.28 16.29 -4.66
CA PRO A 214 -0.94 16.55 -3.89
C PRO A 214 -2.21 16.61 -4.74
N SER A 215 -2.10 16.78 -6.06
CA SER A 215 -3.21 16.77 -7.01
C SER A 215 -3.59 15.36 -7.49
N SER A 216 -2.80 14.34 -7.16
CA SER A 216 -3.13 12.95 -7.49
C SER A 216 -4.36 12.51 -6.71
N ARG A 217 -5.34 11.91 -7.39
CA ARG A 217 -6.57 11.36 -6.80
C ARG A 217 -6.61 9.83 -6.83
N VAL A 218 -5.49 9.19 -7.15
CA VAL A 218 -5.43 7.73 -7.31
C VAL A 218 -5.37 7.06 -5.93
N PRO A 219 -6.34 6.20 -5.57
CA PRO A 219 -6.32 5.54 -4.28
C PRO A 219 -5.34 4.37 -4.24
N THR A 220 -4.88 4.02 -3.02
CA THR A 220 -3.97 2.88 -2.81
C THR A 220 -4.77 1.60 -2.62
N GLN A 221 -4.65 0.65 -3.54
CA GLN A 221 -5.31 -0.66 -3.41
C GLN A 221 -4.66 -1.46 -2.28
N LEU A 222 -5.48 -1.89 -1.31
CA LEU A 222 -5.02 -2.71 -0.19
C LEU A 222 -5.16 -4.20 -0.50
N MET A 223 -6.31 -4.58 -1.07
CA MET A 223 -6.61 -5.97 -1.40
C MET A 223 -7.71 -6.08 -2.46
N GLN A 224 -7.82 -7.27 -3.04
CA GLN A 224 -8.95 -7.66 -3.86
C GLN A 224 -9.57 -8.93 -3.28
N SER A 225 -10.88 -8.88 -3.02
CA SER A 225 -11.68 -10.00 -2.55
C SER A 225 -12.57 -10.54 -3.68
N SER A 226 -13.21 -11.68 -3.45
CA SER A 226 -14.28 -12.19 -4.30
C SER A 226 -15.68 -11.79 -3.81
N LEU A 227 -15.78 -10.83 -2.89
CA LEU A 227 -17.04 -10.46 -2.24
C LEU A 227 -17.74 -9.34 -3.02
N ASN A 228 -19.05 -9.44 -3.19
CA ASN A 228 -19.89 -8.28 -3.49
C ASN A 228 -20.08 -7.42 -2.23
N ILE A 229 -19.16 -6.50 -2.00
CA ILE A 229 -19.12 -5.67 -0.79
C ILE A 229 -20.21 -4.60 -0.88
N SER A 230 -21.35 -4.79 -0.21
CA SER A 230 -22.46 -3.84 -0.23
C SER A 230 -22.43 -2.79 0.88
N SER A 231 -21.63 -3.03 1.92
CA SER A 231 -21.60 -2.17 3.09
C SER A 231 -20.36 -2.39 3.92
N PHE A 232 -20.04 -1.40 4.75
CA PHE A 232 -19.07 -1.50 5.85
C PHE A 232 -19.76 -1.37 7.20
N GLY A 233 -19.11 -1.92 8.22
CA GLY A 233 -19.35 -1.62 9.63
C GLY A 233 -18.04 -1.32 10.35
N GLN A 234 -18.09 -0.46 11.37
CA GLN A 234 -16.96 -0.16 12.25
C GLN A 234 -17.28 -0.62 13.67
N GLY A 235 -16.48 -1.56 14.19
CA GLY A 235 -16.59 -2.03 15.57
C GLY A 235 -16.29 -0.93 16.59
N ASN A 236 -16.63 -1.19 17.85
CA ASN A 236 -16.27 -0.29 18.97
C ASN A 236 -14.74 -0.22 19.17
N ASP A 237 -14.02 -1.24 18.73
CA ASP A 237 -12.56 -1.33 18.69
C ASP A 237 -11.93 -0.57 17.49
N GLY A 238 -12.75 0.05 16.64
CA GLY A 238 -12.30 0.78 15.45
C GLY A 238 -11.97 -0.12 14.25
N GLU A 239 -12.10 -1.43 14.41
CA GLU A 239 -11.84 -2.41 13.34
C GLU A 239 -13.00 -2.45 12.35
N LEU A 240 -12.69 -2.82 11.11
CA LEU A 240 -13.66 -2.74 10.02
C LEU A 240 -14.16 -4.10 9.59
N TYR A 241 -15.43 -4.10 9.23
CA TYR A 241 -16.19 -5.24 8.76
C TYR A 241 -16.87 -4.88 7.45
N VAL A 242 -17.12 -5.87 6.60
CA VAL A 242 -17.82 -5.73 5.32
C VAL A 242 -18.95 -6.74 5.22
N THR A 243 -20.05 -6.35 4.58
CA THR A 243 -21.14 -7.28 4.26
C THR A 243 -21.01 -7.78 2.83
N HIS A 244 -21.13 -9.10 2.67
CA HIS A 244 -21.17 -9.74 1.38
C HIS A 244 -22.63 -9.90 0.94
N TYR A 245 -23.06 -9.16 -0.08
CA TYR A 245 -24.45 -9.10 -0.52
C TYR A 245 -25.00 -10.45 -0.99
N THR A 246 -24.34 -11.06 -1.98
CA THR A 246 -24.80 -12.32 -2.58
C THR A 246 -24.63 -13.52 -1.65
N GLY A 247 -23.59 -13.50 -0.80
CA GLY A 247 -23.35 -14.55 0.18
C GLY A 247 -24.04 -14.37 1.54
N GLY A 248 -24.73 -13.26 1.79
CA GLY A 248 -25.45 -13.01 3.05
C GLY A 248 -24.59 -13.07 4.32
N THR A 249 -23.30 -12.72 4.22
CA THR A 249 -22.32 -12.91 5.31
C THR A 249 -21.66 -11.61 5.75
N LEU A 250 -21.27 -11.54 7.02
CA LEU A 250 -20.43 -10.47 7.57
C LEU A 250 -18.99 -10.96 7.69
N HIS A 251 -18.05 -10.17 7.20
CA HIS A 251 -16.62 -10.48 7.22
C HIS A 251 -15.88 -9.38 7.96
N ARG A 252 -14.88 -9.75 8.78
CA ARG A 252 -13.94 -8.79 9.34
C ARG A 252 -12.80 -8.58 8.35
N ILE A 253 -12.42 -7.32 8.09
CA ILE A 253 -11.18 -7.04 7.37
C ILE A 253 -10.03 -7.36 8.31
N ASN A 254 -9.23 -8.34 7.95
CA ASN A 254 -8.06 -8.76 8.71
C ASN A 254 -6.80 -8.25 8.01
N PHE A 255 -6.12 -7.29 8.63
CA PHE A 255 -4.89 -6.73 8.08
C PHE A 255 -3.72 -7.65 8.43
N GLN A 256 -3.37 -8.55 7.51
CA GLN A 256 -2.25 -9.48 7.68
C GLN A 256 -0.91 -8.74 7.51
N GLY A 257 -0.45 -8.10 8.59
CA GLY A 257 0.96 -7.73 8.83
C GLY A 257 1.20 -6.28 9.28
N GLY A 258 1.57 -6.08 10.55
CA GLY A 258 2.32 -4.87 10.95
C GLY A 258 2.17 -4.28 12.36
N GLY A 259 1.75 -5.01 13.40
CA GLY A 259 2.24 -4.79 14.77
C GLY A 259 1.29 -4.28 15.85
N GLY A 260 1.21 -5.07 16.92
CA GLY A 260 0.58 -4.70 18.17
C GLY A 260 1.28 -3.57 18.93
N GLY A 261 0.46 -2.72 19.54
CA GLY A 261 0.55 -2.24 20.93
C GLY A 261 1.77 -1.43 21.42
N GLY A 262 2.89 -1.40 20.71
CA GLY A 262 4.06 -0.60 21.08
C GLY A 262 4.32 0.50 20.07
N THR A 263 4.43 1.75 20.51
CA THR A 263 4.96 2.81 19.67
C THR A 263 6.45 2.54 19.41
N VAL A 264 6.83 2.34 18.15
CA VAL A 264 8.24 2.30 17.77
C VAL A 264 8.87 3.67 18.09
N PRO A 265 10.06 3.72 18.73
CA PRO A 265 10.65 5.00 19.14
C PRO A 265 10.87 5.97 17.98
N ALA A 266 10.68 7.26 18.24
CA ALA A 266 10.82 8.30 17.21
C ALA A 266 12.28 8.53 16.79
N THR A 267 13.24 8.20 17.66
CA THR A 267 14.68 8.28 17.37
C THR A 267 15.34 6.91 17.44
N LEU A 268 16.38 6.72 16.63
CA LEU A 268 17.14 5.48 16.57
C LEU A 268 17.83 5.20 17.91
N SER A 269 18.38 6.23 18.55
CA SER A 269 18.97 6.13 19.91
C SER A 269 18.02 5.58 20.97
N ALA A 270 16.70 5.83 20.83
CA ALA A 270 15.69 5.36 21.78
C ALA A 270 15.24 3.91 21.55
N THR A 271 15.71 3.26 20.47
CA THR A 271 15.33 1.87 20.13
C THR A 271 16.01 0.81 21.00
N GLY A 272 17.11 1.16 21.67
CA GLY A 272 17.99 0.19 22.34
C GLY A 272 18.81 -0.70 21.40
N CYS A 273 18.68 -0.53 20.07
CA CYS A 273 19.42 -1.31 19.07
C CYS A 273 20.79 -0.70 18.72
N VAL A 274 21.07 0.51 19.19
CA VAL A 274 22.33 1.22 18.99
C VAL A 274 22.97 1.58 20.34
N ASN A 275 24.25 1.89 20.33
CA ASN A 275 24.94 2.37 21.53
C ASN A 275 24.36 3.74 21.93
N PRO A 276 23.84 3.91 23.17
CA PRO A 276 23.23 5.17 23.60
C PRO A 276 24.22 6.34 23.64
N ALA A 277 25.53 6.08 23.77
CA ALA A 277 26.56 7.11 23.71
C ALA A 277 27.02 7.43 22.27
N ASN A 278 26.72 6.56 21.31
CA ASN A 278 27.05 6.75 19.90
C ASN A 278 26.13 5.92 18.99
N ALA A 279 25.06 6.55 18.48
CA ALA A 279 24.07 5.88 17.67
C ALA A 279 24.63 5.26 16.37
N THR A 280 25.84 5.65 15.93
CA THR A 280 26.45 5.09 14.71
C THR A 280 26.97 3.66 14.93
N GLN A 281 27.02 3.22 16.19
CA GLN A 281 27.48 1.89 16.59
C GLN A 281 26.30 1.03 17.04
N PRO A 282 26.26 -0.26 16.70
CA PRO A 282 25.24 -1.18 17.19
C PRO A 282 25.33 -1.33 18.72
N ALA A 283 24.21 -1.67 19.38
CA ALA A 283 24.26 -2.08 20.77
C ALA A 283 25.05 -3.40 20.91
N SER A 284 25.65 -3.65 22.07
CA SER A 284 26.55 -4.79 22.29
C SER A 284 25.89 -6.17 22.10
N GLY A 285 24.57 -6.25 22.24
CA GLY A 285 23.80 -7.48 22.03
C GLY A 285 23.49 -7.80 20.57
N LEU A 286 23.83 -6.92 19.63
CA LEU A 286 23.58 -7.15 18.20
C LEU A 286 24.77 -7.87 17.57
N ILE A 287 24.47 -8.97 16.87
CA ILE A 287 25.48 -9.83 16.24
C ILE A 287 25.64 -9.42 14.78
N PRO A 288 26.85 -8.97 14.37
CA PRO A 288 27.10 -8.57 12.99
C PRO A 288 27.11 -9.78 12.07
N PHE A 289 26.65 -9.59 10.84
CA PHE A 289 26.74 -10.60 9.80
C PHE A 289 26.92 -9.98 8.41
N SER A 290 27.33 -10.81 7.48
CA SER A 290 27.48 -10.51 6.05
C SER A 290 26.79 -11.56 5.20
N ILE A 291 26.37 -11.17 4.00
CA ILE A 291 25.71 -12.04 3.03
C ILE A 291 26.57 -12.11 1.76
N SER A 292 26.57 -13.25 1.06
CA SER A 292 27.33 -13.44 -0.18
C SER A 292 26.92 -12.49 -1.29
N ALA A 293 25.63 -12.43 -1.59
CA ALA A 293 25.04 -11.62 -2.65
C ALA A 293 24.16 -10.51 -2.03
N PRO A 294 24.57 -9.25 -2.05
CA PRO A 294 23.75 -8.16 -1.53
C PRO A 294 22.70 -7.69 -2.54
N PHE A 295 21.48 -7.41 -2.06
CA PHE A 295 20.49 -6.63 -2.82
C PHE A 295 21.08 -5.25 -3.20
N TRP A 296 20.87 -4.80 -4.43
CA TRP A 296 21.29 -3.48 -4.91
C TRP A 296 20.38 -2.38 -4.34
N SER A 297 20.96 -1.26 -3.91
CA SER A 297 20.18 -0.08 -3.48
C SER A 297 20.97 1.20 -3.74
N ASP A 298 20.99 1.63 -5.00
CA ASP A 298 21.55 2.91 -5.46
C ASP A 298 22.97 3.19 -4.95
N GLY A 299 23.85 2.19 -5.04
CA GLY A 299 25.26 2.31 -4.64
C GLY A 299 25.50 2.25 -3.12
N ALA A 300 24.48 2.04 -2.30
CA ALA A 300 24.67 1.98 -0.86
C ALA A 300 25.34 0.68 -0.39
N VAL A 301 26.39 0.84 0.41
CA VAL A 301 27.00 -0.24 1.19
C VAL A 301 26.17 -0.47 2.45
N LYS A 302 26.11 -1.72 2.92
CA LYS A 302 25.23 -2.10 4.02
C LYS A 302 25.97 -2.88 5.09
N ASP A 303 25.91 -2.37 6.31
CA ASP A 303 26.25 -3.09 7.53
C ASP A 303 24.98 -3.77 8.08
N ARG A 304 25.10 -4.96 8.66
CA ARG A 304 23.94 -5.75 9.11
C ARG A 304 24.16 -6.41 10.45
N TRP A 305 23.09 -6.50 11.21
CA TRP A 305 23.06 -7.13 12.52
C TRP A 305 21.74 -7.86 12.77
N MET A 306 21.82 -8.87 13.62
CA MET A 306 20.65 -9.56 14.17
C MET A 306 20.69 -9.54 15.70
N ALA A 307 19.52 -9.44 16.31
CA ALA A 307 19.33 -9.64 17.74
C ALA A 307 18.18 -10.62 17.96
N LEU A 308 18.40 -11.60 18.83
CA LEU A 308 17.39 -12.56 19.27
C LEU A 308 17.04 -12.31 20.74
N PRO A 309 15.84 -12.68 21.17
CA PRO A 309 15.54 -12.78 22.59
C PRO A 309 16.45 -13.79 23.29
N ASN A 310 16.76 -13.53 24.56
CA ASN A 310 17.55 -14.45 25.38
C ASN A 310 16.95 -15.86 25.37
N ASN A 311 17.82 -16.86 25.29
CA ASN A 311 17.46 -18.29 25.32
C ASN A 311 16.55 -18.76 24.18
N THR A 312 16.58 -18.07 23.03
CA THR A 312 15.87 -18.49 21.82
C THR A 312 16.84 -18.83 20.70
N THR A 313 16.38 -19.63 19.74
CA THR A 313 17.17 -20.10 18.59
C THR A 313 16.46 -19.81 17.29
N ILE A 314 17.23 -19.65 16.23
CA ILE A 314 16.78 -19.62 14.84
C ILE A 314 16.53 -21.06 14.39
N SER A 315 15.33 -21.32 13.87
CA SER A 315 14.98 -22.60 13.27
C SER A 315 15.45 -22.63 11.82
N VAL A 316 16.25 -23.63 11.44
CA VAL A 316 16.69 -23.79 10.04
C VAL A 316 15.77 -24.80 9.35
N GLY A 317 14.96 -24.33 8.40
CA GLY A 317 14.03 -25.15 7.65
C GLY A 317 14.71 -26.08 6.65
N ALA A 318 13.99 -27.12 6.20
CA ALA A 318 14.50 -28.07 5.19
C ALA A 318 14.80 -27.42 3.83
N ASN A 319 14.19 -26.26 3.56
CA ASN A 319 14.48 -25.43 2.39
C ASN A 319 15.70 -24.51 2.57
N ASN A 320 16.39 -24.58 3.72
CA ASN A 320 17.49 -23.71 4.15
C ASN A 320 17.12 -22.25 4.44
N ASP A 321 15.82 -21.93 4.50
CA ASP A 321 15.33 -20.65 5.00
C ASP A 321 15.36 -20.65 6.53
N TRP A 322 15.65 -19.49 7.11
CA TRP A 322 15.76 -19.34 8.56
C TRP A 322 14.49 -18.71 9.12
N ASP A 323 13.87 -19.38 10.08
CA ASP A 323 12.75 -18.86 10.85
C ASP A 323 13.24 -18.33 12.20
N PHE A 324 12.92 -17.06 12.45
CA PHE A 324 13.43 -16.30 13.58
C PHE A 324 12.39 -16.26 14.69
N PRO A 325 12.78 -16.39 15.97
CA PRO A 325 11.85 -16.32 17.10
C PRO A 325 11.13 -14.96 17.20
N ASN A 326 9.94 -14.94 17.81
CA ASN A 326 9.22 -13.70 18.12
C ASN A 326 10.11 -12.76 18.92
N SER A 327 9.98 -11.45 18.71
CA SER A 327 10.84 -10.41 19.29
C SER A 327 12.28 -10.35 18.74
N THR A 328 12.51 -10.91 17.55
CA THR A 328 13.75 -10.71 16.79
C THR A 328 13.83 -9.31 16.19
N VAL A 329 15.03 -8.72 16.17
CA VAL A 329 15.32 -7.48 15.42
C VAL A 329 16.42 -7.74 14.40
N LEU A 330 16.14 -7.41 13.14
CA LEU A 330 17.13 -7.40 12.06
C LEU A 330 17.40 -5.95 11.67
N MET A 331 18.63 -5.49 11.88
CA MET A 331 19.01 -4.10 11.65
C MET A 331 20.01 -4.00 10.50
N LYS A 332 19.85 -2.99 9.65
CA LYS A 332 20.81 -2.65 8.61
C LYS A 332 21.04 -1.15 8.52
N ASN A 333 22.29 -0.75 8.34
CA ASN A 333 22.67 0.63 8.04
C ASN A 333 23.01 0.73 6.56
N PHE A 334 22.53 1.77 5.89
CA PHE A 334 22.84 2.10 4.51
C PHE A 334 23.78 3.30 4.47
N ARG A 335 24.91 3.14 3.77
CA ARG A 335 25.93 4.17 3.59
C ARG A 335 26.13 4.47 2.12
N VAL A 336 26.13 5.75 1.78
CA VAL A 336 26.57 6.24 0.46
C VAL A 336 27.91 6.95 0.68
N GLY A 337 28.97 6.39 0.10
CA GLY A 337 30.34 6.73 0.52
C GLY A 337 30.54 6.41 2.01
N THR A 338 30.93 7.41 2.80
CA THR A 338 31.11 7.27 4.26
C THR A 338 29.88 7.68 5.07
N ARG A 339 28.91 8.36 4.45
CA ARG A 339 27.75 8.96 5.12
C ARG A 339 26.66 7.92 5.38
N LEU A 340 26.16 7.86 6.61
CA LEU A 340 24.92 7.16 6.97
C LEU A 340 23.73 7.92 6.41
N VAL A 341 22.92 7.21 5.64
CA VAL A 341 21.69 7.74 5.02
C VAL A 341 20.48 7.18 5.75
N GLU A 342 20.46 5.88 5.96
CA GLU A 342 19.30 5.17 6.49
C GLU A 342 19.71 4.07 7.47
N THR A 343 18.94 3.90 8.54
CA THR A 343 18.89 2.64 9.30
C THR A 343 17.53 2.01 9.12
N ARG A 344 17.49 0.74 8.68
CA ARG A 344 16.23 -0.01 8.56
C ARG A 344 16.20 -1.17 9.53
N MET A 345 15.06 -1.35 10.17
CA MET A 345 14.78 -2.45 11.07
C MET A 345 13.65 -3.29 10.51
N LEU A 346 13.83 -4.61 10.52
CA LEU A 346 12.76 -5.58 10.35
C LEU A 346 12.60 -6.31 11.67
N MET A 347 11.47 -6.11 12.33
CA MET A 347 11.19 -6.63 13.66
C MET A 347 10.12 -7.71 13.58
N ARG A 348 10.38 -8.86 14.22
CA ARG A 348 9.32 -9.84 14.49
C ARG A 348 8.74 -9.50 15.85
N HIS A 349 7.46 -9.19 15.92
CA HIS A 349 6.80 -8.77 17.14
C HIS A 349 6.42 -9.97 18.03
N PRO A 350 6.05 -9.74 19.31
CA PRO A 350 5.60 -10.80 20.22
C PRO A 350 4.41 -11.62 19.70
N ASP A 351 3.55 -11.02 18.89
CA ASP A 351 2.40 -11.66 18.21
C ASP A 351 2.80 -12.51 16.99
N GLY A 352 4.10 -12.52 16.64
CA GLY A 352 4.66 -13.25 15.50
C GLY A 352 4.61 -12.51 14.16
N ASN A 353 3.98 -11.33 14.10
CA ASN A 353 3.94 -10.49 12.91
C ASN A 353 5.27 -9.80 12.66
N TRP A 354 5.54 -9.46 11.39
CA TRP A 354 6.73 -8.69 11.02
C TRP A 354 6.36 -7.23 10.73
N GLY A 355 7.18 -6.30 11.21
CA GLY A 355 7.10 -4.87 10.94
C GLY A 355 8.42 -4.34 10.37
N GLY A 356 8.34 -3.48 9.35
CA GLY A 356 9.49 -2.78 8.78
C GLY A 356 9.50 -1.32 9.19
N PHE A 357 10.62 -0.81 9.68
CA PHE A 357 10.78 0.56 10.16
C PHE A 357 12.03 1.19 9.57
N THR A 358 11.91 2.44 9.15
CA THR A 358 12.96 3.18 8.44
C THR A 358 13.31 4.43 9.21
N TYR A 359 14.60 4.65 9.48
CA TYR A 359 15.12 5.84 10.15
C TYR A 359 16.05 6.62 9.23
N GLU A 360 15.83 7.92 9.12
CA GLU A 360 16.63 8.86 8.34
C GLU A 360 17.69 9.52 9.22
N TRP A 361 18.97 9.40 8.83
CA TRP A 361 20.09 9.98 9.56
C TRP A 361 20.15 11.49 9.44
N ASN A 362 20.35 12.18 10.56
CA ASN A 362 20.50 13.62 10.56
C ASN A 362 21.82 14.06 9.88
N ALA A 363 21.89 15.34 9.48
CA ALA A 363 23.06 15.91 8.82
C ALA A 363 24.32 15.88 9.70
N ALA A 364 24.15 15.95 11.02
CA ALA A 364 25.24 15.90 12.00
C ALA A 364 25.83 14.48 12.20
N GLN A 365 25.21 13.44 11.64
CA GLN A 365 25.59 12.03 11.80
C GLN A 365 25.62 11.57 13.27
N THR A 366 24.73 12.11 14.10
CA THR A 366 24.67 11.81 15.54
C THR A 366 23.51 10.90 15.93
N ASP A 367 22.41 10.93 15.17
CA ASP A 367 21.22 10.10 15.40
C ASP A 367 20.36 10.04 14.11
N ALA A 368 19.30 9.24 14.13
CA ALA A 368 18.34 9.11 13.04
C ALA A 368 16.89 9.18 13.55
N ASN A 369 15.98 9.75 12.74
CA ASN A 369 14.57 9.90 13.08
C ASN A 369 13.71 8.92 12.28
N LEU A 370 12.67 8.38 12.91
CA LEU A 370 11.71 7.50 12.28
C LEU A 370 11.00 8.23 11.12
N VAL A 371 11.01 7.61 9.94
CA VAL A 371 10.28 8.09 8.76
C VAL A 371 8.93 7.38 8.70
N GLN A 372 7.88 8.04 9.17
CA GLN A 372 6.52 7.52 9.13
C GLN A 372 5.91 7.69 7.74
N GLY A 373 5.31 6.63 7.17
CA GLY A 373 4.64 6.71 5.88
C GLY A 373 5.56 6.80 4.65
N GLY A 374 6.88 6.73 4.85
CA GLY A 374 7.89 6.74 3.79
C GLY A 374 8.22 8.13 3.23
N ALA A 375 9.28 8.20 2.44
CA ALA A 375 9.78 9.45 1.87
C ALA A 375 10.66 9.22 0.64
N VAL A 376 10.75 10.24 -0.21
CA VAL A 376 11.86 10.41 -1.14
C VAL A 376 12.60 11.68 -0.75
N ARG A 377 13.94 11.63 -0.70
CA ARG A 377 14.80 12.76 -0.33
C ARG A 377 15.99 12.85 -1.25
N ASP A 378 16.44 14.06 -1.55
CA ASP A 378 17.77 14.28 -2.10
C ASP A 378 18.82 14.09 -0.99
N ILE A 379 19.73 13.15 -1.17
CA ILE A 379 20.82 12.86 -0.21
C ILE A 379 22.14 13.56 -0.58
N GLY A 380 22.11 14.43 -1.58
CA GLY A 380 23.25 15.17 -2.10
C GLY A 380 23.69 14.66 -3.48
N GLY A 381 24.33 15.53 -4.26
CA GLY A 381 24.81 15.19 -5.61
C GLY A 381 23.70 14.90 -6.62
N GLY A 382 22.46 15.32 -6.35
CA GLY A 382 21.28 15.03 -7.17
C GLY A 382 20.76 13.59 -7.01
N GLN A 383 21.29 12.82 -6.06
CA GLN A 383 20.84 11.46 -5.82
C GLN A 383 19.58 11.46 -4.95
N GLN A 384 18.49 10.95 -5.51
CA GLN A 384 17.26 10.69 -4.77
C GLN A 384 17.34 9.35 -4.05
N TRP A 385 16.96 9.32 -2.77
CA TRP A 385 16.88 8.13 -1.92
C TRP A 385 15.43 7.85 -1.53
N ILE A 386 15.02 6.58 -1.65
CA ILE A 386 13.70 6.12 -1.20
C ILE A 386 13.83 5.55 0.20
N PHE A 387 13.17 6.20 1.16
CA PHE A 387 12.85 5.64 2.47
C PHE A 387 11.50 4.92 2.35
N PRO A 388 11.46 3.57 2.31
CA PRO A 388 10.20 2.87 2.15
C PRO A 388 9.36 3.02 3.42
N ASN A 389 8.06 3.12 3.20
CA ASN A 389 7.10 3.03 4.27
C ASN A 389 6.97 1.60 4.81
N GLU A 390 6.26 1.47 5.92
CA GLU A 390 6.11 0.25 6.68
C GLU A 390 5.44 -0.86 5.83
N ALA A 391 4.45 -0.49 5.01
CA ALA A 391 3.77 -1.42 4.12
C ALA A 391 4.64 -1.83 2.92
N GLN A 392 5.40 -0.89 2.35
CA GLN A 392 6.34 -1.14 1.25
C GLN A 392 7.44 -2.11 1.66
N CYS A 393 7.85 -2.12 2.93
CA CYS A 393 8.75 -3.15 3.44
C CYS A 393 8.14 -4.55 3.28
N LEU A 394 6.86 -4.72 3.60
CA LEU A 394 6.18 -6.01 3.51
C LEU A 394 5.85 -6.46 2.07
N GLN A 395 6.00 -5.59 1.07
CA GLN A 395 5.85 -5.98 -0.34
C GLN A 395 6.95 -6.94 -0.81
N CYS A 396 8.18 -6.80 -0.29
CA CYS A 396 9.27 -7.73 -0.56
C CYS A 396 9.39 -8.80 0.52
N HIS A 397 9.13 -8.44 1.77
CA HIS A 397 9.23 -9.34 2.92
C HIS A 397 7.95 -10.17 3.06
N THR A 398 7.63 -11.01 2.07
CA THR A 398 6.41 -11.83 2.02
C THR A 398 6.55 -13.16 2.76
N VAL A 399 5.42 -13.84 3.05
CA VAL A 399 5.44 -15.21 3.60
C VAL A 399 6.14 -16.17 2.65
N ALA A 400 5.82 -16.09 1.35
CA ALA A 400 6.44 -16.94 0.33
C ALA A 400 7.95 -16.77 0.28
N ALA A 401 8.47 -15.55 0.50
CA ALA A 401 9.89 -15.24 0.54
C ALA A 401 10.55 -15.49 1.91
N GLY A 402 9.82 -16.01 2.91
CA GLY A 402 10.37 -16.34 4.23
C GLY A 402 10.50 -15.16 5.20
N ARG A 403 9.99 -13.97 4.86
CA ARG A 403 10.04 -12.71 5.64
C ARG A 403 11.43 -12.14 5.93
N SER A 404 12.44 -12.90 6.34
CA SER A 404 13.74 -12.35 6.80
C SER A 404 14.65 -11.83 5.68
N LEU A 405 14.48 -12.37 4.45
CA LEU A 405 15.22 -12.08 3.21
C LEU A 405 16.75 -12.12 3.35
N SER A 406 17.45 -12.91 2.52
CA SER A 406 18.92 -13.06 2.52
C SER A 406 19.53 -13.69 3.80
N LEU A 407 18.72 -13.94 4.84
CA LEU A 407 19.10 -14.73 6.01
C LEU A 407 18.74 -16.20 5.76
N GLU A 408 19.51 -16.82 4.88
CA GLU A 408 19.39 -18.21 4.49
C GLU A 408 20.78 -18.87 4.53
N THR A 409 20.83 -20.18 4.69
CA THR A 409 22.11 -20.90 4.89
C THR A 409 23.11 -20.59 3.77
N ALA A 410 22.67 -20.52 2.50
CA ALA A 410 23.54 -20.28 1.35
C ALA A 410 24.22 -18.90 1.36
N GLN A 411 23.56 -17.88 1.90
CA GLN A 411 24.10 -16.52 2.01
C GLN A 411 25.07 -16.37 3.18
N LEU A 412 24.82 -17.10 4.27
CA LEU A 412 25.61 -17.01 5.50
C LEU A 412 26.75 -18.03 5.54
N ASN A 413 26.76 -19.04 4.67
CA ASN A 413 27.87 -20.00 4.53
C ASN A 413 29.12 -19.36 3.88
N ARG A 414 29.70 -18.39 4.58
CA ARG A 414 30.90 -17.65 4.22
C ARG A 414 31.64 -17.23 5.48
N ASN A 415 32.90 -16.85 5.31
CA ASN A 415 33.67 -16.23 6.38
C ASN A 415 33.24 -14.77 6.60
N HIS A 416 33.19 -14.37 7.87
CA HIS A 416 32.95 -13.00 8.31
C HIS A 416 34.00 -12.60 9.33
N THR A 417 34.48 -11.36 9.26
CA THR A 417 35.39 -10.79 10.25
C THR A 417 34.57 -10.04 11.29
N TYR A 418 34.58 -10.52 12.52
CA TYR A 418 33.82 -9.95 13.63
C TYR A 418 34.55 -8.73 14.21
N PRO A 419 34.03 -7.50 14.06
CA PRO A 419 34.78 -6.27 14.37
C PRO A 419 35.25 -6.18 15.82
N GLN A 420 34.46 -6.69 16.76
CA GLN A 420 34.76 -6.63 18.20
C GLN A 420 35.98 -7.48 18.61
N THR A 421 36.26 -8.55 17.87
CA THR A 421 37.34 -9.50 18.21
C THR A 421 38.47 -9.53 17.18
N GLY A 422 38.25 -8.96 15.99
CA GLY A 422 39.15 -9.06 14.84
C GLY A 422 39.24 -10.47 14.24
N ARG A 423 38.46 -11.44 14.74
CA ARG A 423 38.52 -12.84 14.29
C ARG A 423 37.71 -13.03 13.02
N THR A 424 38.24 -13.80 12.08
CA THR A 424 37.54 -14.25 10.89
C THR A 424 37.15 -15.72 11.05
N ALA A 425 35.85 -16.02 10.92
CA ALA A 425 35.33 -17.39 11.00
C ALA A 425 34.09 -17.57 10.12
N ASN A 426 33.75 -18.82 9.80
CA ASN A 426 32.51 -19.13 9.11
C ASN A 426 31.31 -18.76 10.02
N GLN A 427 30.33 -18.07 9.46
CA GLN A 427 29.21 -17.55 10.25
C GLN A 427 28.32 -18.66 10.80
N LEU A 428 28.13 -19.77 10.07
CA LEU A 428 27.33 -20.90 10.54
C LEU A 428 27.95 -21.54 11.79
N LEU A 429 29.26 -21.75 11.79
CA LEU A 429 29.99 -22.25 12.97
C LEU A 429 29.94 -21.26 14.13
N THR A 430 30.05 -19.97 13.83
CA THR A 430 30.01 -18.94 14.87
C THR A 430 28.65 -18.89 15.55
N LEU A 431 27.57 -18.80 14.77
CA LEU A 431 26.19 -18.79 15.26
C LEU A 431 25.85 -20.09 16.02
N ASN A 432 26.35 -21.23 15.53
CA ASN A 432 26.23 -22.50 16.24
C ASN A 432 26.96 -22.49 17.59
N SER A 433 28.19 -21.95 17.64
CA SER A 433 29.00 -21.90 18.87
C SER A 433 28.42 -21.03 19.98
N ILE A 434 27.61 -20.02 19.61
CA ILE A 434 26.87 -19.17 20.55
C ILE A 434 25.42 -19.63 20.75
N GLY A 435 25.09 -20.85 20.32
CA GLY A 435 23.82 -21.51 20.61
C GLY A 435 22.61 -20.93 19.88
N MET A 436 22.80 -20.27 18.73
CA MET A 436 21.69 -19.59 18.04
C MET A 436 20.96 -20.44 17.00
N LEU A 437 21.46 -21.62 16.62
CA LEU A 437 20.88 -22.42 15.56
C LEU A 437 20.23 -23.70 16.09
N SER A 438 19.03 -24.00 15.59
CA SER A 438 18.32 -25.25 15.84
C SER A 438 17.73 -25.81 14.53
N PRO A 439 18.11 -27.02 14.09
CA PRO A 439 19.19 -27.84 14.64
C PRO A 439 20.58 -27.18 14.44
N PRO A 440 21.58 -27.58 15.24
CA PRO A 440 22.98 -27.18 15.06
C PRO A 440 23.51 -27.45 13.65
N ILE A 441 24.26 -26.49 13.09
CA ILE A 441 25.03 -26.68 11.84
C ILE A 441 26.51 -26.79 12.19
N THR A 442 27.06 -28.00 12.10
CA THR A 442 28.44 -28.31 12.50
C THR A 442 29.41 -28.51 11.33
N ASN A 443 28.90 -28.76 10.12
CA ASN A 443 29.73 -28.98 8.93
C ASN A 443 29.31 -28.02 7.79
N PRO A 444 29.89 -26.82 7.71
CA PRO A 444 29.60 -25.85 6.64
C PRO A 444 29.91 -26.37 5.23
N ALA A 445 30.85 -27.31 5.08
CA ALA A 445 31.19 -27.86 3.77
C ALA A 445 30.06 -28.73 3.19
N ALA A 446 29.16 -29.24 4.02
CA ALA A 446 27.96 -29.97 3.61
C ALA A 446 26.75 -29.06 3.38
N GLN A 447 26.89 -27.74 3.56
CA GLN A 447 25.80 -26.77 3.43
C GLN A 447 25.86 -26.05 2.09
N PRO A 448 24.72 -25.57 1.55
CA PRO A 448 24.72 -24.80 0.31
C PRO A 448 25.53 -23.50 0.45
N THR A 449 26.02 -23.00 -0.68
CA THR A 449 26.74 -21.73 -0.80
C THR A 449 26.23 -20.93 -1.98
N MET A 450 26.22 -19.60 -1.86
CA MET A 450 25.95 -18.65 -2.94
C MET A 450 27.18 -17.80 -3.22
N PRO A 451 27.59 -17.58 -4.48
CA PRO A 451 28.73 -16.71 -4.78
C PRO A 451 28.35 -15.23 -4.63
N ASP A 452 29.35 -14.40 -4.42
CA ASP A 452 29.23 -12.95 -4.61
C ASP A 452 29.08 -12.66 -6.12
N PRO A 453 28.04 -11.91 -6.56
CA PRO A 453 27.88 -11.53 -7.95
C PRO A 453 29.09 -10.77 -8.53
N ALA A 454 29.92 -10.13 -7.70
CA ALA A 454 31.13 -9.43 -8.11
C ALA A 454 32.38 -10.33 -8.21
N ASP A 455 32.38 -11.54 -7.64
CA ASP A 455 33.53 -12.43 -7.62
C ASP A 455 33.78 -13.06 -9.00
N THR A 456 34.75 -12.54 -9.74
CA THR A 456 35.07 -13.01 -11.10
C THR A 456 35.71 -14.39 -11.17
N SER A 457 36.10 -14.98 -10.02
CA SER A 457 36.60 -16.36 -9.98
C SER A 457 35.46 -17.38 -10.03
N ALA A 458 34.24 -16.99 -9.64
CA ALA A 458 33.06 -17.83 -9.70
C ALA A 458 32.49 -17.92 -11.14
N PRO A 459 31.89 -19.07 -11.52
CA PRO A 459 31.25 -19.21 -12.83
C PRO A 459 30.19 -18.14 -13.09
N LEU A 460 30.22 -17.56 -14.30
CA LEU A 460 29.34 -16.47 -14.73
C LEU A 460 27.85 -16.75 -14.46
N ALA A 461 27.38 -17.95 -14.79
CA ALA A 461 25.99 -18.35 -14.57
C ALA A 461 25.61 -18.35 -13.08
N ASN A 462 26.51 -18.79 -12.20
CA ASN A 462 26.23 -18.83 -10.75
C ASN A 462 26.15 -17.42 -10.17
N ARG A 463 27.03 -16.51 -10.60
CA ARG A 463 27.00 -15.09 -10.21
C ARG A 463 25.72 -14.41 -10.67
N ALA A 464 25.31 -14.61 -11.93
CA ALA A 464 24.08 -14.06 -12.47
C ALA A 464 22.84 -14.59 -11.74
N ARG A 465 22.78 -15.89 -11.43
CA ARG A 465 21.69 -16.49 -10.65
C ARG A 465 21.64 -15.98 -9.21
N ALA A 466 22.79 -15.76 -8.57
CA ALA A 466 22.86 -15.17 -7.24
C ALA A 466 22.34 -13.72 -7.23
N TYR A 467 22.65 -12.95 -8.28
CA TYR A 467 22.09 -11.61 -8.48
C TYR A 467 20.56 -11.65 -8.62
N LEU A 468 20.02 -12.53 -9.46
CA LEU A 468 18.57 -12.66 -9.66
C LEU A 468 17.85 -13.12 -8.39
N HIS A 469 18.45 -14.04 -7.63
CA HIS A 469 17.89 -14.49 -6.36
C HIS A 469 17.67 -13.34 -5.38
N THR A 470 18.66 -12.46 -5.28
CA THR A 470 18.68 -11.40 -4.27
C THR A 470 17.99 -10.13 -4.70
N ASN A 471 17.83 -9.90 -6.01
CA ASN A 471 17.19 -8.69 -6.55
C ASN A 471 15.81 -8.93 -7.18
N CYS A 472 15.41 -10.18 -7.41
CA CYS A 472 14.19 -10.50 -8.14
C CYS A 472 13.35 -11.59 -7.49
N ALA A 473 13.96 -12.63 -6.91
CA ALA A 473 13.22 -13.83 -6.49
C ALA A 473 12.26 -13.62 -5.30
N GLN A 474 12.38 -12.51 -4.56
CA GLN A 474 11.42 -12.19 -3.49
C GLN A 474 10.01 -11.95 -4.06
N CYS A 475 9.96 -11.34 -5.25
CA CYS A 475 8.73 -11.09 -5.97
C CYS A 475 8.41 -12.25 -6.94
N HIS A 476 9.45 -12.80 -7.55
CA HIS A 476 9.38 -13.75 -8.64
C HIS A 476 9.75 -15.18 -8.20
N ARG A 477 8.80 -15.80 -7.49
CA ARG A 477 8.85 -17.18 -7.01
C ARG A 477 7.44 -17.74 -6.86
N PRO A 478 7.27 -19.06 -6.71
CA PRO A 478 5.97 -19.64 -6.36
C PRO A 478 5.39 -19.01 -5.09
N GLY A 479 4.12 -18.59 -5.14
CA GLY A 479 3.44 -17.86 -4.06
C GLY A 479 3.88 -16.40 -3.89
N GLY A 480 4.73 -15.88 -4.77
CA GLY A 480 5.13 -14.47 -4.80
C GLY A 480 3.98 -13.54 -5.24
N PRO A 481 4.13 -12.23 -5.01
CA PRO A 481 3.09 -11.23 -5.27
C PRO A 481 2.87 -10.90 -6.75
N THR A 482 3.73 -11.39 -7.67
CA THR A 482 3.65 -11.01 -9.08
C THR A 482 2.70 -11.93 -9.86
N PRO A 483 1.95 -11.41 -10.84
CA PRO A 483 1.02 -12.22 -11.65
C PRO A 483 1.71 -13.10 -12.69
N VAL A 484 3.04 -12.99 -12.84
CA VAL A 484 3.82 -13.79 -13.80
C VAL A 484 4.34 -15.07 -13.15
N SER A 485 4.22 -16.19 -13.86
CA SER A 485 4.67 -17.49 -13.39
C SER A 485 6.14 -17.73 -13.74
N LEU A 486 7.05 -17.24 -12.90
CA LEU A 486 8.48 -17.46 -13.03
C LEU A 486 9.15 -17.60 -11.65
N ASP A 487 10.24 -18.36 -11.59
CA ASP A 487 10.94 -18.67 -10.34
C ASP A 487 12.44 -18.39 -10.46
N LEU A 488 12.89 -17.30 -9.83
CA LEU A 488 14.27 -16.82 -9.91
C LEU A 488 15.12 -17.19 -8.71
N ARG A 489 14.66 -18.10 -7.86
CA ARG A 489 15.45 -18.57 -6.71
C ARG A 489 16.75 -19.20 -7.18
N TYR A 490 17.83 -18.98 -6.43
CA TYR A 490 19.16 -19.49 -6.79
C TYR A 490 19.20 -21.01 -6.95
N THR A 491 18.43 -21.72 -6.11
CA THR A 491 18.31 -23.18 -6.12
C THR A 491 17.47 -23.72 -7.27
N THR A 492 16.68 -22.88 -7.94
CA THR A 492 15.92 -23.27 -9.12
C THR A 492 16.86 -23.38 -10.33
N SER A 493 16.86 -24.54 -10.99
CA SER A 493 17.65 -24.74 -12.20
C SER A 493 17.16 -23.83 -13.31
N PHE A 494 18.04 -23.42 -14.23
CA PHE A 494 17.67 -22.48 -15.30
C PHE A 494 16.44 -22.95 -16.10
N ALA A 495 16.39 -24.24 -16.46
CA ALA A 495 15.25 -24.84 -17.16
C ALA A 495 13.94 -24.77 -16.36
N ALA A 496 14.00 -24.84 -15.02
CA ALA A 496 12.83 -24.80 -14.15
C ALA A 496 12.36 -23.38 -13.78
N THR A 497 13.09 -22.34 -14.18
CA THR A 497 12.72 -20.95 -13.87
C THR A 497 11.50 -20.44 -14.64
N SER A 498 11.09 -21.16 -15.70
CA SER A 498 10.06 -20.71 -16.67
C SER A 498 10.41 -19.37 -17.34
N THR A 499 11.70 -19.11 -17.60
CA THR A 499 12.16 -17.88 -18.26
C THR A 499 12.76 -18.09 -19.65
N CYS A 500 13.38 -19.26 -19.91
CA CYS A 500 14.12 -19.49 -21.15
C CYS A 500 13.17 -19.66 -22.35
N ASN A 501 13.31 -18.79 -23.36
CA ASN A 501 12.47 -18.75 -24.56
C ASN A 501 10.96 -18.67 -24.29
N VAL A 502 10.57 -18.13 -23.13
CA VAL A 502 9.17 -17.89 -22.77
C VAL A 502 8.73 -16.51 -23.25
N SER A 503 7.56 -16.42 -23.89
CA SER A 503 6.98 -15.13 -24.30
C SER A 503 6.60 -14.27 -23.10
N PRO A 504 6.89 -12.96 -23.10
CA PRO A 504 6.56 -12.08 -21.99
C PRO A 504 5.04 -11.87 -21.87
N GLN A 505 4.51 -11.99 -20.66
CA GLN A 505 3.08 -11.77 -20.37
C GLN A 505 2.76 -10.30 -20.03
N ALA A 506 3.75 -9.55 -19.53
CA ALA A 506 3.58 -8.17 -19.06
C ALA A 506 4.04 -7.12 -20.09
N GLY A 507 3.84 -7.40 -21.39
CA GLY A 507 4.32 -6.56 -22.50
C GLY A 507 5.77 -6.81 -22.89
N ASP A 508 6.10 -6.44 -24.13
CA ASP A 508 7.37 -6.74 -24.82
C ASP A 508 8.32 -5.54 -24.92
N LEU A 509 7.94 -4.39 -24.37
CA LEU A 509 8.73 -3.15 -24.38
C LEU A 509 9.15 -2.70 -25.79
N GLY A 510 8.40 -3.07 -26.83
CA GLY A 510 8.70 -2.72 -28.22
C GLY A 510 9.73 -3.62 -28.90
N VAL A 511 10.16 -4.72 -28.28
CA VAL A 511 11.09 -5.71 -28.87
C VAL A 511 10.41 -6.52 -30.00
N GLY A 512 9.08 -6.64 -29.99
CA GLY A 512 8.32 -7.32 -31.03
C GLY A 512 8.40 -8.84 -30.95
N ALA A 513 8.26 -9.52 -32.10
CA ALA A 513 8.09 -10.97 -32.17
C ALA A 513 9.24 -11.80 -31.55
N ASN A 514 10.44 -11.22 -31.43
CA ASN A 514 11.61 -11.87 -30.85
C ASN A 514 11.66 -11.76 -29.32
N ALA A 515 10.76 -11.02 -28.69
CA ALA A 515 10.76 -10.80 -27.25
C ALA A 515 10.59 -12.11 -26.49
N ARG A 516 11.53 -12.41 -25.58
CA ARG A 516 11.44 -13.51 -24.61
C ARG A 516 11.78 -12.99 -23.22
N LEU A 517 11.30 -13.66 -22.16
CA LEU A 517 11.71 -13.34 -20.79
C LEU A 517 13.23 -13.40 -20.66
N ILE A 518 13.83 -14.51 -21.11
CA ILE A 518 15.24 -14.65 -21.45
C ILE A 518 15.35 -15.31 -22.83
N ALA A 519 16.00 -14.62 -23.78
CA ALA A 519 16.38 -15.13 -25.08
C ALA A 519 17.88 -15.52 -25.05
N PRO A 520 18.22 -16.83 -25.04
CA PRO A 520 19.62 -17.26 -25.11
C PRO A 520 20.38 -16.62 -26.28
N GLY A 521 21.57 -16.12 -26.02
CA GLY A 521 22.41 -15.46 -27.03
C GLY A 521 22.00 -14.02 -27.38
N SER A 522 20.90 -13.48 -26.82
CA SER A 522 20.46 -12.11 -27.10
C SER A 522 19.85 -11.41 -25.89
N ALA A 523 20.69 -10.63 -25.20
CA ALA A 523 20.26 -9.72 -24.15
C ALA A 523 19.29 -8.65 -24.66
N ALA A 524 19.45 -8.18 -25.91
CA ALA A 524 18.56 -7.22 -26.54
C ALA A 524 17.12 -7.75 -26.65
N ASN A 525 16.96 -9.04 -26.96
CA ASN A 525 15.65 -9.69 -27.06
C ASN A 525 15.10 -10.18 -25.69
N SER A 526 15.85 -10.00 -24.61
CA SER A 526 15.51 -10.50 -23.27
C SER A 526 14.83 -9.43 -22.42
N ILE A 527 13.53 -9.58 -22.18
CA ILE A 527 12.72 -8.62 -21.43
C ILE A 527 13.21 -8.44 -19.99
N LEU A 528 13.77 -9.48 -19.36
CA LEU A 528 14.36 -9.34 -18.04
C LEU A 528 15.48 -8.28 -18.03
N ILE A 529 16.39 -8.33 -19.01
CA ILE A 529 17.52 -7.38 -19.11
C ILE A 529 17.00 -5.96 -19.38
N ASN A 530 16.06 -5.84 -20.33
CA ASN A 530 15.44 -4.56 -20.67
C ASN A 530 14.76 -3.90 -19.46
N ARG A 531 14.14 -4.67 -18.57
CA ARG A 531 13.52 -4.14 -17.34
C ARG A 531 14.52 -3.74 -16.27
N VAL A 532 15.58 -4.52 -16.08
CA VAL A 532 16.62 -4.19 -15.08
C VAL A 532 17.43 -2.95 -15.50
N ASN A 533 17.55 -2.71 -16.80
CA ASN A 533 18.28 -1.59 -17.40
C ASN A 533 17.47 -0.29 -17.58
N ARG A 534 16.36 -0.12 -16.85
CA ARG A 534 15.55 1.12 -16.90
C ARG A 534 14.90 1.44 -15.55
N ARG A 535 14.46 2.68 -15.38
CA ARG A 535 13.83 3.20 -14.14
C ARG A 535 12.57 4.02 -14.39
N ASP A 536 11.95 3.86 -15.56
CA ASP A 536 10.60 4.36 -15.81
C ASP A 536 9.54 3.38 -15.26
N ALA A 537 8.26 3.59 -15.62
CA ALA A 537 7.14 2.76 -15.16
C ALA A 537 7.26 1.26 -15.50
N PHE A 538 8.19 0.86 -16.37
CA PHE A 538 8.42 -0.53 -16.77
C PHE A 538 9.69 -1.14 -16.15
N GLY A 539 10.46 -0.35 -15.40
CA GLY A 539 11.71 -0.76 -14.75
C GLY A 539 11.52 -1.75 -13.62
N MET A 540 12.54 -2.58 -13.39
CA MET A 540 12.60 -3.52 -12.27
C MET A 540 13.95 -3.41 -11.54
N PRO A 541 13.96 -3.54 -10.20
CA PRO A 541 12.80 -3.65 -9.32
C PRO A 541 12.01 -2.32 -9.24
N THR A 542 10.71 -2.39 -8.98
CA THR A 542 9.82 -1.21 -8.84
C THR A 542 10.00 -0.47 -7.52
N LEU A 543 10.75 -1.05 -6.58
CA LEU A 543 10.98 -0.55 -5.23
C LEU A 543 12.46 -0.62 -4.87
N GLY A 544 12.90 0.32 -4.05
CA GLY A 544 14.21 0.29 -3.40
C GLY A 544 15.39 0.72 -4.26
N SER A 545 15.15 1.24 -5.47
CA SER A 545 16.19 1.79 -6.34
C SER A 545 15.64 2.82 -7.33
N ASN A 546 16.32 3.97 -7.42
CA ASN A 546 16.12 5.00 -8.44
C ASN A 546 17.19 4.97 -9.54
N GLN A 547 18.26 4.20 -9.36
CA GLN A 547 19.40 4.15 -10.29
C GLN A 547 19.59 2.76 -10.88
N ILE A 548 19.97 2.71 -12.16
CA ILE A 548 20.32 1.45 -12.83
C ILE A 548 21.56 0.85 -12.16
N ASP A 549 21.48 -0.43 -11.78
CA ASP A 549 22.67 -1.21 -11.40
C ASP A 549 23.44 -1.60 -12.67
N THR A 550 24.35 -0.75 -13.13
CA THR A 550 25.11 -1.00 -14.36
C THR A 550 25.96 -2.26 -14.28
N ALA A 551 26.49 -2.60 -13.09
CA ALA A 551 27.27 -3.81 -12.88
C ALA A 551 26.39 -5.05 -12.95
N GLY A 552 25.22 -5.03 -12.30
CA GLY A 552 24.19 -6.06 -12.38
C GLY A 552 23.68 -6.27 -13.81
N VAL A 553 23.36 -5.19 -14.53
CA VAL A 553 22.94 -5.26 -15.95
C VAL A 553 24.02 -5.90 -16.81
N THR A 554 25.29 -5.50 -16.61
CA THR A 554 26.42 -6.03 -17.36
C THR A 554 26.61 -7.52 -17.09
N LEU A 555 26.55 -7.94 -15.82
CA LEU A 555 26.62 -9.34 -15.40
C LEU A 555 25.54 -10.18 -16.09
N LEU A 556 24.28 -9.73 -16.02
CA LEU A 556 23.16 -10.45 -16.63
C LEU A 556 23.25 -10.46 -18.16
N THR A 557 23.70 -9.37 -18.77
CA THR A 557 23.91 -9.26 -20.23
C THR A 557 24.96 -10.26 -20.71
N GLN A 558 26.11 -10.33 -20.03
CA GLN A 558 27.17 -11.29 -20.34
C GLN A 558 26.67 -12.73 -20.20
N TRP A 559 25.93 -13.01 -19.12
CA TRP A 559 25.38 -14.34 -18.90
C TRP A 559 24.40 -14.73 -20.01
N VAL A 560 23.41 -13.88 -20.32
CA VAL A 560 22.39 -14.17 -21.35
C VAL A 560 23.00 -14.32 -22.74
N ASN A 561 23.93 -13.45 -23.13
CA ASN A 561 24.62 -13.55 -24.42
C ASN A 561 25.50 -14.81 -24.52
N GLY A 562 25.99 -15.32 -23.39
CA GLY A 562 26.78 -16.56 -23.33
C GLY A 562 25.94 -17.84 -23.23
N LEU A 563 24.61 -17.76 -23.15
CA LEU A 563 23.76 -18.96 -23.09
C LEU A 563 23.72 -19.67 -24.45
N PRO A 564 24.05 -20.98 -24.51
CA PRO A 564 23.99 -21.74 -25.75
C PRO A 564 22.55 -22.11 -26.18
N GLY A 565 21.59 -22.04 -25.25
CA GLY A 565 20.20 -22.43 -25.45
C GLY A 565 19.43 -22.56 -24.14
N CYS A 566 18.22 -23.12 -24.26
CA CYS A 566 17.51 -23.76 -23.15
C CYS A 566 17.92 -25.24 -23.15
#